data_AF-U6DSW5-F1
#
_entry.id   AF-U6DSW5-F1
#
_cell.length_a   1.000
_cell.length_b   1.000
_cell.length_c   1.000
_cell.angle_alpha   90.00
_cell.angle_beta   90.00
_cell.angle_gamma   90.00
#
_symmetry.space_group_name_H-M   'P 1'
#
loop_
_entity.id
_entity.type
_entity.pdbx_description
1 polymer ?
#
loop_
_entity_poly.entity_id
_entity_poly.type
_entity_poly.pdbx_seq_one_letter_code
_entity_poly.pdbx_strand_id
1 'polypeptide(L)'
;LTFSEELGDVICDYGEQDTYNKAKCLALAQMIYSECGLHKKALLCICKQGQIPGAMEYIQQFKDFTYDDLMQLIKLCPHIELIQCLTREWNGKPPSLSFGLAILHLFSVDLKKVGIKLLEEISKGGKSIVEHLMINDQFFSLENWQEIANICLQNGFDQLSQDIMSILRSQAGVTEISEEDDTVNLMEHVFW
;
A
#
# COMPACT_ATOMS: atom_id res chain seq x y z
N LEU A 1 33.94 12.21 18.66
CA LEU A 1 33.15 11.52 17.61
C LEU A 1 32.14 12.53 17.13
N THR A 2 32.13 12.86 15.84
CA THR A 2 31.14 13.79 15.27
C THR A 2 30.05 12.97 14.59
N PHE A 3 28.78 13.38 14.73
CA PHE A 3 27.70 12.75 13.98
C PHE A 3 27.88 13.04 12.49
N SER A 4 27.80 11.98 11.69
CA SER A 4 28.01 11.98 10.25
C SER A 4 27.25 10.82 9.63
N GLU A 5 26.95 10.93 8.33
CA GLU A 5 26.29 9.87 7.57
C GLU A 5 27.11 8.58 7.62
N GLU A 6 28.42 8.68 7.41
CA GLU A 6 29.35 7.56 7.35
C GLU A 6 29.43 6.80 8.68
N LEU A 7 29.38 7.53 9.80
CA LEU A 7 29.35 6.89 11.12
C LEU A 7 28.06 6.10 11.32
N GLY A 8 26.92 6.66 10.90
CA GLY A 8 25.63 5.97 10.93
C GLY A 8 25.64 4.71 10.07
N ASP A 9 26.21 4.79 8.86
CA ASP A 9 26.29 3.68 7.91
C ASP A 9 27.13 2.53 8.49
N VAL A 10 28.32 2.83 9.03
CA VAL A 10 29.19 1.83 9.67
C VAL A 10 28.50 1.11 10.82
N ILE A 11 27.74 1.84 11.65
CA ILE A 11 27.01 1.25 12.78
C ILE A 11 25.85 0.38 12.29
N CYS A 12 25.12 0.84 11.27
CA CYS A 12 24.02 0.09 10.67
C CYS A 12 24.53 -1.23 10.06
N ASP A 13 25.62 -1.16 9.29
CA ASP A 13 26.26 -2.32 8.64
C ASP A 13 26.80 -3.31 9.66
N TYR A 14 27.42 -2.83 10.74
CA TYR A 14 27.83 -3.69 11.86
C TYR A 14 26.62 -4.41 12.49
N GLY A 15 25.51 -3.71 12.69
CA GLY A 15 24.28 -4.27 13.25
C GLY A 15 23.62 -5.34 12.36
N GLU A 16 23.81 -5.30 11.05
CA GLU A 16 23.34 -6.36 10.15
C GLU A 16 24.17 -7.65 10.27
N GLN A 17 25.44 -7.55 10.67
CA GLN A 17 26.33 -8.69 10.88
C GLN A 17 26.20 -9.29 12.29
N ASP A 18 25.95 -8.44 13.30
CA ASP A 18 25.82 -8.83 14.71
C ASP A 18 24.35 -8.83 15.15
N THR A 19 23.69 -9.98 15.01
CA THR A 19 22.27 -10.15 15.38
C THR A 19 21.98 -9.87 16.85
N TYR A 20 22.96 -10.08 17.75
CA TYR A 20 22.80 -9.83 19.19
C TYR A 20 22.72 -8.33 19.49
N ASN A 21 23.54 -7.51 18.81
CA ASN A 21 23.56 -6.07 19.02
C ASN A 21 22.73 -5.27 18.00
N LYS A 22 22.14 -5.93 16.99
CA LYS A 22 21.37 -5.29 15.91
C LYS A 22 20.44 -4.17 16.36
N ALA A 23 19.60 -4.42 17.37
CA ALA A 23 18.66 -3.42 17.87
C ALA A 23 19.36 -2.16 18.43
N LYS A 24 20.45 -2.35 19.18
CA LYS A 24 21.25 -1.24 19.74
C LYS A 24 21.94 -0.44 18.63
N CYS A 25 22.48 -1.14 17.63
CA CYS A 25 23.14 -0.52 16.49
C CYS A 25 22.13 0.30 15.66
N LEU A 26 20.95 -0.25 15.37
CA LEU A 26 19.89 0.47 14.66
C LEU A 26 19.42 1.71 15.45
N ALA A 27 19.25 1.61 16.76
CA ALA A 27 18.87 2.75 17.60
C ALA A 27 19.95 3.85 17.61
N LEU A 28 21.23 3.47 17.66
CA LEU A 28 22.35 4.41 17.61
C LEU A 28 22.47 5.07 16.23
N ALA A 29 22.35 4.30 15.15
CA ALA A 29 22.36 4.80 13.79
C ALA A 29 21.18 5.75 13.54
N GLN A 30 19.97 5.40 14.00
CA GLN A 30 18.79 6.26 13.96
C GLN A 30 19.05 7.64 14.60
N MET A 31 19.67 7.66 15.79
CA MET A 31 20.00 8.90 16.48
C MET A 31 20.98 9.74 15.66
N ILE A 32 22.05 9.13 15.15
CA ILE A 32 23.05 9.81 14.32
C ILE A 32 22.42 10.39 13.06
N TYR A 33 21.60 9.61 12.34
CA TYR A 33 20.92 10.08 11.13
C TYR A 33 19.94 11.22 11.43
N SER A 34 19.20 11.14 12.54
CA SER A 34 18.25 12.19 12.93
C SER A 34 18.97 13.51 13.20
N GLU A 35 20.10 13.48 13.92
CA GLU A 35 20.93 14.66 14.20
C GLU A 35 21.59 15.24 12.94
N CYS A 36 21.82 14.41 11.91
CA CYS A 36 22.34 14.84 10.62
C CYS A 36 21.24 15.29 9.64
N GLY A 37 19.95 15.25 10.01
CA GLY A 37 18.84 15.54 9.11
C GLY A 37 18.59 14.47 8.03
N LEU A 38 19.15 13.28 8.19
CA LEU A 38 19.04 12.15 7.26
C LEU A 38 17.77 11.33 7.56
N HIS A 39 16.61 11.97 7.46
CA HIS A 39 15.31 11.43 7.89
C HIS A 39 14.92 10.10 7.23
N LYS A 40 15.29 9.87 5.96
CA LYS A 40 15.03 8.60 5.24
C LYS A 40 15.77 7.42 5.87
N LYS A 41 17.06 7.62 6.22
CA LYS A 41 17.86 6.60 6.89
C LYS A 41 17.41 6.39 8.34
N ALA A 42 17.03 7.48 9.04
CA ALA A 42 16.46 7.39 10.38
C ALA A 42 15.15 6.57 10.39
N LEU A 43 14.22 6.86 9.48
CA LEU A 43 12.96 6.13 9.33
C LEU A 43 13.20 4.65 9.02
N LEU A 44 14.13 4.33 8.11
CA LEU A 44 14.49 2.97 7.80
C LEU A 44 14.97 2.21 9.05
N CYS A 45 15.77 2.85 9.91
CA CYS A 45 16.22 2.25 11.16
C CYS A 45 15.06 1.96 12.11
N ILE A 46 14.06 2.85 12.21
CA ILE A 46 12.86 2.65 13.03
C ILE A 46 12.07 1.44 12.51
N CYS A 47 11.85 1.35 11.20
CA CYS A 47 11.15 0.23 10.58
C CYS A 47 11.90 -1.11 10.76
N LYS A 48 13.23 -1.12 10.63
CA LYS A 48 14.07 -2.31 10.87
C LYS A 48 14.05 -2.77 12.33
N GLN A 49 13.83 -1.86 13.28
CA GLN A 49 13.60 -2.18 14.69
C GLN A 49 12.20 -2.75 14.97
N GLY A 50 11.31 -2.77 13.98
CA GLY A 50 9.92 -3.20 14.15
C GLY A 50 9.03 -2.18 14.86
N GLN A 51 9.48 -0.95 15.05
CA GLN A 51 8.73 0.11 15.75
C GLN A 51 7.74 0.80 14.78
N ILE A 52 6.76 0.05 14.27
CA ILE A 52 5.84 0.56 13.24
C ILE A 52 5.03 1.80 13.70
N PRO A 53 4.46 1.84 14.92
CA PRO A 53 3.78 3.05 15.38
C PRO A 53 4.71 4.28 15.41
N GLY A 54 5.95 4.11 15.87
CA GLY A 54 6.96 5.17 15.88
C GLY A 54 7.36 5.61 14.48
N ALA A 55 7.42 4.68 13.51
CA ALA A 55 7.68 5.01 12.11
C ALA A 55 6.55 5.87 11.52
N MET A 56 5.29 5.54 11.82
CA MET A 56 4.14 6.31 11.38
C MET A 56 4.10 7.71 11.99
N GLU A 57 4.39 7.83 13.29
CA GLU A 57 4.55 9.13 13.95
C GLU A 57 5.65 9.97 13.29
N TYR A 58 6.79 9.34 12.97
CA TYR A 58 7.92 9.99 12.31
C TYR A 58 7.55 10.50 10.91
N ILE A 59 6.91 9.68 10.08
CA ILE A 59 6.42 10.07 8.74
C ILE A 59 5.45 11.25 8.82
N GLN A 60 4.57 11.23 9.83
CA GLN A 60 3.59 12.29 10.01
C GLN A 60 4.18 13.60 10.53
N GLN A 61 5.27 13.53 11.29
CA GLN A 61 5.99 14.69 11.80
C GLN A 61 6.81 15.37 10.68
N PHE A 62 7.49 14.58 9.86
CA PHE A 62 8.37 15.06 8.79
C PHE A 62 7.69 14.91 7.43
N LYS A 63 7.18 16.01 6.86
CA LYS A 63 6.43 16.01 5.59
C LYS A 63 7.29 15.85 4.33
N ASP A 64 8.55 15.47 4.49
CA ASP A 64 9.54 15.43 3.40
C ASP A 64 9.61 14.06 2.71
N PHE A 65 8.77 13.10 3.12
CA PHE A 65 8.71 11.78 2.49
C PHE A 65 7.87 11.84 1.22
N THR A 66 8.52 11.61 0.09
CA THR A 66 7.84 11.45 -1.18
C THR A 66 7.22 10.06 -1.29
N TYR A 67 6.31 9.90 -2.25
CA TYR A 67 5.75 8.62 -2.61
C TYR A 67 6.84 7.57 -2.95
N ASP A 68 7.87 7.97 -3.70
CA ASP A 68 8.99 7.10 -4.07
C ASP A 68 9.81 6.66 -2.86
N ASP A 69 9.99 7.54 -1.88
CA ASP A 69 10.69 7.21 -0.63
C ASP A 69 9.94 6.13 0.15
N LEU A 70 8.62 6.22 0.22
CA LEU A 70 7.79 5.23 0.90
C LEU A 70 7.72 3.91 0.13
N MET A 71 7.72 3.94 -1.21
CA MET A 71 7.84 2.74 -2.04
C MET A 71 9.20 2.04 -1.83
N GLN A 72 10.29 2.81 -1.78
CA GLN A 72 11.60 2.27 -1.43
C GLN A 72 11.63 1.71 -0.01
N LEU A 73 10.96 2.35 0.96
CA LEU A 73 10.86 1.87 2.33
C LEU A 73 10.18 0.51 2.41
N ILE A 74 9.03 0.31 1.76
CA ILE A 74 8.34 -0.99 1.79
C ILE A 74 9.11 -2.08 1.06
N LYS A 75 9.94 -1.73 0.06
CA LYS A 75 10.86 -2.68 -0.56
C LYS A 75 11.96 -3.14 0.39
N LEU A 76 12.51 -2.22 1.20
CA LEU A 76 13.57 -2.50 2.16
C LEU A 76 13.05 -3.16 3.45
N CYS A 77 11.84 -2.81 3.86
CA CYS A 77 11.15 -3.30 5.06
C CYS A 77 9.75 -3.79 4.69
N PRO A 78 9.60 -4.95 4.03
CA PRO A 78 8.31 -5.45 3.55
C PRO A 78 7.47 -6.08 4.67
N HIS A 79 7.34 -5.38 5.79
CA HIS A 79 6.49 -5.78 6.91
C HIS A 79 5.03 -5.49 6.57
N ILE A 80 4.17 -6.51 6.72
CA ILE A 80 2.74 -6.40 6.41
C ILE A 80 2.09 -5.26 7.21
N GLU A 81 2.40 -5.15 8.49
CA GLU A 81 1.87 -4.10 9.38
C GLU A 81 2.29 -2.70 8.90
N LEU A 82 3.55 -2.50 8.50
CA LEU A 82 4.01 -1.23 7.96
C LEU A 82 3.23 -0.84 6.71
N ILE A 83 3.09 -1.77 5.76
CA ILE A 83 2.40 -1.49 4.51
C ILE A 83 0.93 -1.18 4.78
N GLN A 84 0.27 -1.94 5.67
CA GLN A 84 -1.11 -1.66 6.08
C GLN A 84 -1.26 -0.27 6.71
N CYS A 85 -0.35 0.14 7.59
CA CYS A 85 -0.36 1.48 8.18
C CYS A 85 -0.15 2.60 7.14
N LEU A 86 0.66 2.36 6.11
CA LEU A 86 0.90 3.31 5.02
C LEU A 86 -0.29 3.40 4.05
N THR A 87 -1.01 2.30 3.84
CA THR A 87 -2.09 2.21 2.83
C THR A 87 -3.50 2.33 3.41
N ARG A 88 -3.64 2.54 4.72
CA ARG A 88 -4.92 2.74 5.40
C ARG A 88 -4.91 4.05 6.17
N GLU A 89 -6.09 4.50 6.58
CA GLU A 89 -6.20 5.65 7.46
C GLU A 89 -5.47 5.36 8.79
N TRP A 90 -4.68 6.33 9.26
CA TRP A 90 -3.94 6.22 10.52
C TRP A 90 -4.12 7.49 11.35
N ASN A 91 -4.71 7.35 12.55
CA ASN A 91 -5.00 8.45 13.47
C ASN A 91 -5.79 9.60 12.81
N GLY A 92 -6.83 9.28 12.04
CA GLY A 92 -7.65 10.29 11.36
C GLY A 92 -7.01 10.93 10.12
N LYS A 93 -5.80 10.50 9.74
CA LYS A 93 -5.10 10.99 8.55
C LYS A 93 -5.26 10.03 7.38
N PRO A 94 -5.40 10.53 6.15
CA PRO A 94 -5.50 9.70 4.97
C PRO A 94 -4.24 8.83 4.78
N PRO A 95 -4.35 7.73 4.02
CA PRO A 95 -3.22 6.89 3.66
C PRO A 95 -2.05 7.69 3.08
N SER A 96 -0.83 7.30 3.43
CA SER A 96 0.40 7.88 2.84
C SER A 96 0.75 7.24 1.49
N LEU A 97 0.21 6.05 1.20
CA LEU A 97 0.38 5.32 -0.03
C LEU A 97 -0.96 4.79 -0.56
N SER A 98 -1.07 4.68 -1.89
CA SER A 98 -2.09 3.87 -2.55
C SER A 98 -1.86 2.40 -2.24
N PHE A 99 -2.92 1.68 -1.85
CA PHE A 99 -2.85 0.23 -1.66
C PHE A 99 -2.61 -0.48 -3.00
N GLY A 100 -3.35 -0.09 -4.05
CA GLY A 100 -3.22 -0.71 -5.36
C GLY A 100 -1.80 -0.58 -5.90
N LEU A 101 -1.21 0.62 -5.84
CA LEU A 101 0.16 0.81 -6.32
C LEU A 101 1.18 0.08 -5.46
N ALA A 102 0.96 -0.01 -4.14
CA ALA A 102 1.84 -0.81 -3.28
C ALA A 102 1.82 -2.29 -3.70
N ILE A 103 0.65 -2.85 -4.03
CA ILE A 103 0.54 -4.22 -4.55
C ILE A 103 1.29 -4.36 -5.88
N LEU A 104 1.04 -3.47 -6.86
CA LEU A 104 1.74 -3.53 -8.16
C LEU A 104 3.25 -3.42 -7.98
N HIS A 105 3.71 -2.51 -7.12
CA HIS A 105 5.12 -2.34 -6.80
C HIS A 105 5.72 -3.64 -6.24
N LEU A 106 5.11 -4.23 -5.21
CA LEU A 106 5.56 -5.49 -4.60
C LEU A 106 5.63 -6.64 -5.62
N PHE A 107 4.69 -6.69 -6.58
CA PHE A 107 4.71 -7.68 -7.64
C PHE A 107 5.84 -7.45 -8.65
N SER A 108 6.17 -6.19 -8.96
CA SER A 108 7.25 -5.83 -9.88
C SER A 108 8.66 -6.03 -9.30
N VAL A 109 8.83 -5.98 -7.97
CA VAL A 109 10.13 -6.11 -7.29
C VAL A 109 10.35 -7.47 -6.62
N ASP A 110 9.69 -8.52 -7.14
CA ASP A 110 9.79 -9.91 -6.67
C ASP A 110 9.36 -10.16 -5.20
N LEU A 111 8.58 -9.25 -4.62
CA LEU A 111 7.99 -9.38 -3.27
C LEU A 111 6.54 -9.89 -3.30
N LYS A 112 6.20 -10.70 -4.32
CA LYS A 112 4.84 -11.22 -4.56
C LYS A 112 4.20 -11.88 -3.34
N LYS A 113 4.97 -12.63 -2.55
CA LYS A 113 4.47 -13.29 -1.32
C LYS A 113 3.92 -12.30 -0.29
N VAL A 114 4.51 -11.11 -0.20
CA VAL A 114 4.06 -10.04 0.71
C VAL A 114 2.77 -9.43 0.15
N GLY A 115 2.73 -9.15 -1.16
CA GLY A 115 1.52 -8.70 -1.85
C GLY A 115 0.35 -9.67 -1.70
N ILE A 116 0.58 -10.98 -1.88
CA ILE A 116 -0.43 -12.03 -1.69
C ILE A 116 -0.99 -12.02 -0.27
N LYS A 117 -0.14 -11.90 0.76
CA LYS A 117 -0.60 -11.79 2.15
C LYS A 117 -1.46 -10.55 2.39
N LEU A 118 -1.11 -9.42 1.79
CA LEU A 118 -1.91 -8.20 1.88
C LEU A 118 -3.29 -8.36 1.21
N LEU A 119 -3.33 -9.02 0.04
CA LEU A 119 -4.58 -9.35 -0.66
C LEU A 119 -5.44 -10.31 0.15
N GLU A 120 -4.83 -11.30 0.80
CA GLU A 120 -5.53 -12.23 1.71
C GLU A 120 -6.23 -11.46 2.85
N GLU A 121 -5.54 -10.50 3.48
CA GLU A 121 -6.13 -9.68 4.55
C GLU A 121 -7.30 -8.82 4.06
N ILE A 122 -7.23 -8.30 2.84
CA ILE A 122 -8.36 -7.55 2.24
C ILE A 122 -9.52 -8.48 1.89
N SER A 123 -9.23 -9.68 1.38
CA SER A 123 -10.28 -10.65 1.00
C SER A 123 -11.16 -11.07 2.18
N LYS A 124 -10.61 -11.04 3.41
CA LYS A 124 -11.33 -11.31 4.66
C LYS A 124 -12.34 -10.20 5.02
N GLY A 125 -12.15 -8.99 4.50
CA GLY A 125 -12.96 -7.82 4.81
C GLY A 125 -14.25 -7.67 3.99
N GLY A 126 -14.40 -8.46 2.92
CA GLY A 126 -15.55 -8.39 2.00
C GLY A 126 -15.61 -7.12 1.15
N LYS A 127 -16.61 -7.06 0.26
CA LYS A 127 -16.75 -6.05 -0.78
C LYS A 127 -16.75 -4.60 -0.29
N SER A 128 -17.35 -4.30 0.86
CA SER A 128 -17.40 -2.92 1.39
C SER A 128 -16.02 -2.35 1.72
N ILE A 129 -15.10 -3.18 2.21
CA ILE A 129 -13.72 -2.76 2.48
C ILE A 129 -12.98 -2.47 1.17
N VAL A 130 -13.20 -3.32 0.15
CA VAL A 130 -12.63 -3.14 -1.20
C VAL A 130 -13.14 -1.85 -1.83
N GLU A 131 -14.44 -1.61 -1.76
CA GLU A 131 -15.09 -0.40 -2.30
C GLU A 131 -14.57 0.87 -1.63
N HIS A 132 -14.49 0.89 -0.29
CA HIS A 132 -13.91 2.01 0.44
C HIS A 132 -12.46 2.28 0.03
N LEU A 133 -11.67 1.23 -0.17
CA LEU A 133 -10.28 1.34 -0.58
C LEU A 133 -10.17 1.90 -2.01
N MET A 134 -11.00 1.44 -2.94
CA MET A 134 -11.02 1.93 -4.32
C MET A 134 -11.47 3.40 -4.44
N ILE A 135 -12.51 3.79 -3.69
CA ILE A 135 -13.06 5.16 -3.73
C ILE A 135 -12.06 6.19 -3.18
N ASN A 136 -11.29 5.81 -2.16
CA ASN A 136 -10.32 6.71 -1.54
C ASN A 136 -8.96 6.75 -2.25
N ASP A 137 -8.73 5.89 -3.24
CA ASP A 137 -7.48 5.83 -4.00
C ASP A 137 -7.54 6.74 -5.23
N GLN A 138 -7.49 8.05 -4.98
CA GLN A 138 -7.64 9.09 -6.02
C GLN A 138 -6.56 9.07 -7.10
N PHE A 139 -5.45 8.35 -6.87
CA PHE A 139 -4.31 8.29 -7.77
C PHE A 139 -4.27 7.01 -8.62
N PHE A 140 -5.24 6.11 -8.45
CA PHE A 140 -5.26 4.81 -9.14
C PHE A 140 -6.26 4.80 -10.30
N SER A 141 -5.77 4.51 -11.51
CA SER A 141 -6.63 4.45 -12.69
C SER A 141 -7.50 3.18 -12.72
N LEU A 142 -8.52 3.20 -13.57
CA LEU A 142 -9.39 2.05 -13.80
C LEU A 142 -8.60 0.86 -14.36
N GLU A 143 -7.64 1.11 -15.25
CA GLU A 143 -6.75 0.09 -15.80
C GLU A 143 -5.90 -0.57 -14.71
N ASN A 144 -5.38 0.22 -13.76
CA ASN A 144 -4.61 -0.34 -12.66
C ASN A 144 -5.48 -1.21 -11.74
N TRP A 145 -6.74 -0.82 -11.47
CA TRP A 145 -7.68 -1.66 -10.72
C TRP A 145 -8.01 -2.96 -11.45
N GLN A 146 -8.12 -2.91 -12.78
CA GLN A 146 -8.29 -4.11 -13.59
C GLN A 146 -7.05 -5.02 -13.53
N GLU A 147 -5.85 -4.46 -13.48
CA GLU A 147 -4.62 -5.22 -13.27
C GLU A 147 -4.62 -5.90 -11.89
N ILE A 148 -5.05 -5.21 -10.83
CA ILE A 148 -5.21 -5.83 -9.49
C ILE A 148 -6.22 -6.98 -9.53
N ALA A 149 -7.35 -6.81 -10.22
CA ALA A 149 -8.33 -7.89 -10.37
C ALA A 149 -7.72 -9.13 -11.06
N ASN A 150 -6.96 -8.91 -12.14
CA ASN A 150 -6.23 -9.99 -12.82
C ASN A 150 -5.21 -10.68 -11.91
N ILE A 151 -4.46 -9.91 -11.11
CA ILE A 151 -3.55 -10.46 -10.10
C ILE A 151 -4.31 -11.32 -9.09
N CYS A 152 -5.44 -10.84 -8.57
CA CYS A 152 -6.28 -11.58 -7.65
C CYS A 152 -6.73 -12.92 -8.24
N LEU A 153 -7.24 -12.92 -9.46
CA LEU A 153 -7.68 -14.13 -10.17
C LEU A 153 -6.54 -15.14 -10.36
N GLN A 154 -5.37 -14.67 -10.80
CA GLN A 154 -4.18 -15.51 -10.99
C GLN A 154 -3.66 -16.15 -9.70
N ASN A 155 -3.99 -15.59 -8.54
CA ASN A 155 -3.55 -16.07 -7.24
C ASN A 155 -4.68 -16.74 -6.43
N GLY A 156 -5.82 -17.06 -7.05
CA GLY A 156 -6.93 -17.79 -6.42
C GLY A 156 -7.81 -16.95 -5.50
N PHE A 157 -7.78 -15.62 -5.65
CA PHE A 157 -8.67 -14.69 -4.96
C PHE A 157 -9.86 -14.33 -5.86
N ASP A 158 -10.60 -15.33 -6.35
CA ASP A 158 -11.69 -15.17 -7.32
C ASP A 158 -12.76 -14.19 -6.83
N GLN A 159 -13.20 -14.30 -5.57
CA GLN A 159 -14.20 -13.41 -5.00
C GLN A 159 -13.71 -11.95 -4.95
N LEU A 160 -12.46 -11.72 -4.54
CA LEU A 160 -11.87 -10.38 -4.49
C LEU A 160 -11.76 -9.79 -5.90
N SER A 161 -11.38 -10.59 -6.89
CA SER A 161 -11.37 -10.18 -8.29
C SER A 161 -12.77 -9.78 -8.77
N GLN A 162 -13.80 -10.57 -8.44
CA GLN A 162 -15.19 -10.28 -8.81
C GLN A 162 -15.70 -9.00 -8.13
N ASP A 163 -15.37 -8.80 -6.86
CA ASP A 163 -15.74 -7.60 -6.10
C ASP A 163 -15.16 -6.35 -6.75
N ILE A 164 -13.85 -6.34 -7.07
CA ILE A 164 -13.18 -5.23 -7.76
C ILE A 164 -13.84 -4.95 -9.11
N MET A 165 -14.05 -5.98 -9.94
CA MET A 165 -14.66 -5.82 -11.26
C MET A 165 -16.09 -5.30 -11.18
N SER A 166 -16.86 -5.75 -10.19
CA SER A 166 -18.23 -5.26 -9.96
C SER A 166 -18.26 -3.78 -9.59
N ILE A 167 -17.33 -3.32 -8.74
CA ILE A 167 -17.19 -1.91 -8.37
C ILE A 167 -16.77 -1.06 -9.57
N LEU A 168 -15.84 -1.54 -10.41
CA LEU A 168 -15.46 -0.83 -11.63
C LEU A 168 -16.64 -0.63 -12.60
N ARG A 169 -17.48 -1.66 -12.78
CA ARG A 169 -18.68 -1.58 -13.65
C ARG A 169 -19.70 -0.57 -13.14
N SER A 170 -19.94 -0.53 -11.83
CA SER A 170 -20.89 0.42 -11.24
C SER A 170 -20.42 1.87 -11.37
N GLN A 171 -19.11 2.12 -11.27
CA GLN A 171 -18.53 3.46 -11.47
C GLN A 171 -18.60 3.93 -12.93
N ALA A 172 -18.52 3.00 -13.89
CA ALA A 172 -18.63 3.31 -15.32
C ALA A 172 -20.08 3.57 -15.79
N GLY A 173 -21.08 3.47 -14.89
CA GLY A 173 -22.50 3.62 -15.23
C GLY A 173 -23.03 2.51 -16.15
N VAL A 174 -22.30 1.40 -16.29
CA VAL A 174 -22.70 0.26 -17.13
C VAL A 174 -23.56 -0.66 -16.28
N THR A 175 -24.88 -0.50 -16.38
CA THR A 175 -25.84 -1.50 -15.92
C THR A 175 -25.75 -2.73 -16.83
N GLU A 176 -25.52 -3.90 -16.23
CA GLU A 176 -25.72 -5.18 -16.92
C GLU A 176 -27.19 -5.26 -17.34
N ILE A 177 -27.42 -5.30 -18.66
CA ILE A 177 -28.73 -5.63 -19.20
C ILE A 177 -28.89 -7.13 -18.98
N SER A 178 -29.69 -7.54 -18.00
CA SER A 178 -30.15 -8.92 -17.92
C SER A 178 -30.99 -9.21 -19.16
N GLU A 179 -30.71 -10.29 -19.89
CA GLU A 179 -31.45 -10.72 -21.09
C GLU A 179 -32.93 -11.10 -20.84
N GLU A 180 -33.49 -10.79 -19.65
CA GLU A 180 -34.81 -11.27 -19.23
C GLU A 180 -35.97 -10.27 -19.40
N ASP A 181 -35.77 -9.10 -20.03
CA ASP A 181 -36.91 -8.20 -20.28
C ASP A 181 -36.91 -7.57 -21.68
N ASP A 182 -36.83 -8.43 -22.70
CA ASP A 182 -37.16 -8.11 -24.09
C ASP A 182 -38.69 -8.06 -24.30
N THR A 183 -39.38 -7.18 -23.57
CA THR A 183 -40.76 -6.77 -23.92
C THR A 183 -40.87 -5.26 -24.07
N VAL A 184 -40.11 -4.70 -25.02
CA VAL A 184 -40.27 -3.32 -25.49
C VAL A 184 -41.61 -3.19 -26.24
N ASN A 185 -42.61 -2.64 -25.58
CA ASN A 185 -43.89 -2.28 -26.17
C ASN A 185 -43.73 -1.00 -27.01
N LEU A 186 -43.56 -1.16 -28.32
CA LEU A 186 -43.55 -0.07 -29.29
C LEU A 186 -44.94 0.59 -29.37
N MET A 187 -45.16 1.67 -28.61
CA MET A 187 -46.32 2.53 -28.82
C MET A 187 -46.13 3.37 -30.08
N GLU A 188 -46.98 3.13 -31.07
CA GLU A 188 -47.08 3.93 -32.29
C GLU A 188 -47.49 5.39 -31.96
N HIS A 189 -46.64 6.34 -32.33
CA HIS A 189 -47.00 7.75 -32.34
C HIS A 189 -47.94 8.04 -33.53
N VAL A 190 -49.24 8.16 -33.26
CA VAL A 190 -50.18 8.75 -34.21
C VAL A 190 -50.06 10.26 -34.16
N PHE A 191 -49.51 10.85 -35.22
CA PHE A 191 -49.48 12.30 -35.42
C PHE A 191 -50.88 12.81 -35.84
N TRP A 192 -51.39 13.81 -35.13
CA TRP A 192 -52.41 14.75 -35.58
C TRP A 192 -51.91 16.17 -35.37
#